data_AF-A0A958DDG5-F1
#
_entry.id   AF-A0A958DDG5-F1
#
_cell.length_a   1.000
_cell.length_b   1.000
_cell.length_c   1.000
_cell.angle_alpha   90.00
_cell.angle_beta   90.00
_cell.angle_gamma   90.00
#
_symmetry.space_group_name_H-M   'P 1'
#
loop_
_entity.id
_entity.type
_entity.pdbx_description
1 polymer ?
#
loop_
_entity_poly.entity_id
_entity_poly.type
_entity_poly.pdbx_seq_one_letter_code
_entity_poly.pdbx_strand_id
1 'polypeptide(L)'
;MPSSLPSLVAGILRSDHLWHVRSDGARFEAAGLTPAYDLESSLPIDAQAERAAQIVAELARKMQRLPDAFAWWPVFEPGPYFDLYSSQIHSFCRVEELRSAVRIRLYADLLLPAFRRAERFFIETFLPAYHAGTGFAPDDAFSQNLVDHAIPDMIDLLGEAELAVAGTLGRLEDQLDVLVLLGGLEERIQHRPPPGTRLAPRLPMGLQRLPREMPTLTLDAMFAGPDRRAHGRDAWLRFQRSQSSRQG
;
A
#
# COMPACT_ATOMS: atom_id res chain seq x y z
N MET A 1 3.27 9.31 -1.57
CA MET A 1 4.04 8.51 -2.54
C MET A 1 3.19 7.30 -2.90
N PRO A 2 3.52 6.54 -3.95
CA PRO A 2 2.74 5.37 -4.27
C PRO A 2 2.85 4.32 -3.17
N SER A 3 1.76 4.09 -2.45
CA SER A 3 1.67 3.08 -1.39
C SER A 3 0.76 1.91 -1.79
N SER A 4 0.12 2.01 -2.96
CA SER A 4 -0.84 1.06 -3.50
C SER A 4 -0.74 1.00 -5.03
N LEU A 5 -1.22 -0.08 -5.66
CA LEU A 5 -1.22 -0.20 -7.12
C LEU A 5 -2.04 0.90 -7.82
N PRO A 6 -3.25 1.29 -7.34
CA PRO A 6 -3.95 2.45 -7.87
C PRO A 6 -3.14 3.75 -7.80
N SER A 7 -2.42 3.97 -6.69
CA SER A 7 -1.59 5.18 -6.52
C SER A 7 -0.32 5.16 -7.38
N LEU A 8 0.27 3.99 -7.62
CA LEU A 8 1.40 3.81 -8.55
C LEU A 8 1.00 4.11 -9.99
N VAL A 9 -0.11 3.54 -10.45
CA VAL A 9 -0.62 3.80 -11.80
C VAL A 9 -1.03 5.26 -11.96
N ALA A 10 -1.66 5.87 -10.95
CA ALA A 10 -1.94 7.31 -10.96
C ALA A 10 -0.65 8.15 -11.03
N GLY A 11 0.43 7.68 -10.40
CA GLY A 11 1.74 8.31 -10.48
C GLY A 11 2.33 8.25 -11.89
N ILE A 12 2.35 7.06 -12.50
CA ILE A 12 2.83 6.84 -13.88
C ILE A 12 2.06 7.74 -14.86
N LEU A 13 0.74 7.76 -14.78
CA LEU A 13 -0.13 8.59 -15.60
C LEU A 13 0.10 10.10 -15.46
N ARG A 14 0.79 10.54 -14.40
CA ARG A 14 1.08 11.93 -14.08
C ARG A 14 2.58 12.19 -13.97
N SER A 15 3.40 11.39 -14.65
CA SER A 15 4.86 11.47 -14.56
C SER A 15 5.39 12.88 -14.88
N ASP A 16 4.75 13.59 -15.81
CA ASP A 16 5.06 14.97 -16.18
C ASP A 16 4.92 15.99 -15.03
N HIS A 17 4.09 15.68 -14.04
CA HIS A 17 3.81 16.56 -12.90
C HIS A 17 4.49 16.13 -11.59
N LEU A 18 5.24 15.03 -11.60
CA LEU A 18 5.88 14.49 -10.40
C LEU A 18 7.37 14.80 -10.38
N TRP A 19 7.81 15.51 -9.34
CA TRP A 19 9.22 15.85 -9.10
C TRP A 19 9.56 15.58 -7.64
N HIS A 20 10.80 15.15 -7.37
CA HIS A 20 11.34 14.95 -6.02
C HIS A 20 10.51 14.00 -5.13
N VAL A 21 10.12 12.87 -5.70
CA VAL A 21 9.42 11.79 -5.00
C VAL A 21 10.43 10.78 -4.41
N ARG A 22 10.06 10.10 -3.32
CA ARG A 22 10.91 9.09 -2.65
C ARG A 22 10.18 7.75 -2.63
N SER A 23 10.93 6.66 -2.75
CA SER A 23 10.36 5.31 -2.76
C SER A 23 9.85 4.94 -1.36
N ASP A 24 8.55 4.71 -1.25
CA ASP A 24 7.97 4.16 -0.01
C ASP A 24 8.38 2.70 0.17
N GLY A 25 8.57 1.94 -0.92
CA GLY A 25 9.09 0.58 -0.88
C GLY A 25 10.52 0.51 -0.30
N ALA A 26 11.42 1.40 -0.74
CA ALA A 26 12.76 1.52 -0.17
C ALA A 26 12.74 1.89 1.31
N ARG A 27 11.88 2.84 1.70
CA ARG A 27 11.77 3.25 3.12
C ARG A 27 11.20 2.14 4.00
N PHE A 28 10.26 1.36 3.48
CA PHE A 28 9.63 0.24 4.16
C PHE A 28 10.64 -0.89 4.44
N GLU A 29 11.55 -1.14 3.50
CA GLU A 29 12.61 -2.17 3.64
C GLU A 29 13.85 -1.69 4.42
N ALA A 30 14.04 -0.38 4.60
CA ALA A 30 15.27 0.18 5.16
C ALA A 30 15.68 -0.36 6.56
N ALA A 31 14.72 -0.86 7.35
CA ALA A 31 14.97 -1.44 8.67
C ALA A 31 14.94 -2.99 8.68
N GLY A 32 14.79 -3.63 7.51
CA GLY A 32 14.36 -5.02 7.40
C GLY A 32 12.87 -5.19 7.71
N LEU A 33 12.23 -6.18 7.09
CA LEU A 33 10.85 -6.53 7.43
C LEU A 33 10.83 -7.29 8.76
N THR A 34 9.78 -7.07 9.56
CA THR A 34 9.58 -7.91 10.74
C THR A 34 9.25 -9.34 10.28
N PRO A 35 9.57 -10.39 11.07
CA PRO A 35 9.28 -11.77 10.66
C PRO A 35 7.80 -12.05 10.33
N ALA A 36 6.88 -11.23 10.85
CA ALA A 36 5.46 -11.30 10.53
C ALA A 36 5.14 -10.89 9.07
N TYR A 37 5.99 -10.05 8.47
CA TYR A 37 5.80 -9.46 7.14
C TYR A 37 6.88 -9.84 6.14
N ASP A 38 7.85 -10.64 6.56
CA ASP A 38 8.94 -11.05 5.69
C ASP A 38 8.43 -11.98 4.58
N LEU A 39 8.68 -11.55 3.35
CA LEU A 39 8.25 -12.17 2.10
C LEU A 39 9.47 -12.19 1.19
N GLU A 40 10.05 -13.37 1.01
CA GLU A 40 11.24 -13.54 0.19
C GLU A 40 10.97 -13.15 -1.28
N SER A 41 11.78 -12.23 -1.81
CA SER A 41 11.65 -11.76 -3.19
C SER A 41 12.02 -12.81 -4.24
N SER A 42 12.71 -13.88 -3.83
CA SER A 42 13.08 -15.03 -4.67
C SER A 42 11.93 -16.01 -4.89
N LEU A 43 10.85 -15.92 -4.10
CA LEU A 43 9.71 -16.81 -4.28
C LEU A 43 9.00 -16.52 -5.61
N PRO A 44 8.45 -17.54 -6.28
CA PRO A 44 7.55 -17.33 -7.40
C PRO A 44 6.36 -16.45 -7.02
N ILE A 45 5.82 -15.68 -7.96
CA ILE A 45 4.70 -14.73 -7.73
C ILE A 45 3.52 -15.43 -7.04
N ASP A 46 3.19 -16.66 -7.44
CA ASP A 46 2.08 -17.41 -6.87
C ASP A 46 2.30 -17.76 -5.39
N ALA A 47 3.52 -18.13 -5.02
CA ALA A 47 3.89 -18.40 -3.63
C ALA A 47 3.95 -17.12 -2.79
N GLN A 48 4.42 -16.00 -3.37
CA GLN A 48 4.32 -14.67 -2.75
C GLN A 48 2.86 -14.32 -2.47
N ALA A 49 1.98 -14.55 -3.45
CA ALA A 49 0.56 -14.24 -3.35
C ALA A 49 -0.14 -15.04 -2.24
N GLU A 50 0.18 -16.33 -2.11
CA GLU A 50 -0.32 -17.18 -1.03
C GLU A 50 0.12 -16.69 0.35
N ARG A 51 1.43 -16.45 0.52
CA ARG A 51 1.95 -15.99 1.79
C ARG A 51 1.42 -14.61 2.15
N ALA A 52 1.31 -13.70 1.19
CA ALA A 52 0.70 -12.39 1.38
C ALA A 52 -0.76 -12.49 1.80
N ALA A 53 -1.55 -13.42 1.25
CA ALA A 53 -2.95 -13.61 1.66
C ALA A 53 -3.05 -13.97 3.15
N GLN A 54 -2.20 -14.88 3.64
CA GLN A 54 -2.16 -15.24 5.06
C GLN A 54 -1.83 -14.04 5.96
N ILE A 55 -0.89 -13.20 5.53
CA ILE A 55 -0.48 -12.00 6.26
C ILE A 55 -1.61 -10.96 6.27
N VAL A 56 -2.22 -10.69 5.11
CA VAL A 56 -3.35 -9.76 4.98
C VAL A 56 -4.54 -10.22 5.81
N ALA A 57 -4.82 -11.52 5.88
CA ALA A 57 -5.86 -12.08 6.73
C ALA A 57 -5.58 -11.84 8.23
N GLU A 58 -4.33 -11.95 8.68
CA GLU A 58 -3.96 -11.58 10.06
C GLU A 58 -4.13 -10.08 10.31
N LEU A 59 -3.71 -9.23 9.38
CA LEU A 59 -3.89 -7.78 9.48
C LEU A 59 -5.36 -7.39 9.55
N ALA A 60 -6.21 -8.00 8.72
CA ALA A 60 -7.65 -7.81 8.76
C ALA A 60 -8.22 -8.20 10.14
N ARG A 61 -7.86 -9.36 10.69
CA ARG A 61 -8.26 -9.76 12.05
C ARG A 61 -7.77 -8.79 13.12
N LYS A 62 -6.58 -8.21 12.99
CA LYS A 62 -6.10 -7.14 13.88
C LYS A 62 -6.94 -5.86 13.72
N MET A 63 -7.29 -5.47 12.50
CA MET A 63 -8.14 -4.30 12.24
C MET A 63 -9.56 -4.48 12.78
N GLN A 64 -10.15 -5.67 12.67
CA GLN A 64 -11.48 -5.95 13.24
C GLN A 64 -11.51 -5.84 14.77
N ARG A 65 -10.41 -6.22 15.45
CA ARG A 65 -10.27 -6.10 16.92
C ARG A 65 -9.94 -4.67 17.37
N LEU A 66 -9.62 -3.78 16.43
CA LEU A 66 -9.10 -2.45 16.74
C LEU A 66 -10.10 -1.55 17.45
N PRO A 67 -11.40 -1.50 17.11
CA PRO A 67 -12.37 -0.69 17.86
C PRO A 67 -12.39 -1.04 19.35
N ASP A 68 -12.32 -2.33 19.68
CA ASP A 68 -12.28 -2.83 21.06
C ASP A 68 -10.96 -2.50 21.77
N ALA A 69 -9.83 -2.52 21.04
CA ALA A 69 -8.50 -2.29 21.58
C ALA A 69 -8.15 -0.79 21.71
N PHE A 70 -8.63 0.04 20.77
CA PHE A 70 -8.21 1.43 20.60
C PHE A 70 -8.51 2.28 21.83
N ALA A 71 -9.67 2.07 22.47
CA ALA A 71 -10.06 2.80 23.68
C ALA A 71 -9.11 2.59 24.88
N TRP A 72 -8.34 1.50 24.87
CA TRP A 72 -7.41 1.15 25.95
C TRP A 72 -6.02 1.77 25.78
N TRP A 73 -5.74 2.39 24.62
CA TRP A 73 -4.47 3.04 24.35
C TRP A 73 -4.58 4.52 24.73
N PRO A 74 -3.81 5.01 25.72
CA PRO A 74 -3.78 6.44 26.04
C PRO A 74 -3.34 7.27 24.83
N VAL A 75 -2.32 6.77 24.13
CA VAL A 75 -1.86 7.25 22.82
C VAL A 75 -1.79 6.02 21.94
N PHE A 76 -2.59 5.98 20.86
CA PHE A 76 -2.52 4.88 19.91
C PHE A 76 -1.22 4.94 19.11
N GLU A 77 -0.44 3.87 19.13
CA GLU A 77 0.79 3.74 18.35
C GLU A 77 0.63 2.55 17.38
N PRO A 78 0.52 2.80 16.06
CA PRO A 78 0.27 1.73 15.10
C PRO A 78 1.44 0.74 15.01
N GLY A 79 2.66 1.16 15.36
CA GLY A 79 3.86 0.31 15.34
C GLY A 79 3.69 -0.97 16.16
N PRO A 80 3.58 -0.88 17.50
CA PRO A 80 3.41 -2.04 18.35
C PRO A 80 2.10 -2.82 18.10
N TYR A 81 1.01 -2.16 17.67
CA TYR A 81 -0.25 -2.86 17.42
C TYR A 81 -0.18 -3.76 16.17
N PHE A 82 0.49 -3.26 15.13
CA PHE A 82 0.65 -3.96 13.86
C PHE A 82 2.04 -4.57 13.71
N ASP A 83 2.86 -4.74 14.75
CA ASP A 83 4.21 -5.32 14.65
C ASP A 83 5.10 -4.64 13.57
N LEU A 84 5.06 -3.29 13.49
CA LEU A 84 5.82 -2.49 12.53
C LEU A 84 6.94 -1.70 13.21
N TYR A 85 8.06 -1.57 12.52
CA TYR A 85 9.10 -0.61 12.87
C TYR A 85 8.68 0.83 12.55
N SER A 86 9.25 1.82 13.23
CA SER A 86 8.94 3.24 13.03
C SER A 86 9.12 3.71 11.57
N SER A 87 10.12 3.18 10.86
CA SER A 87 10.36 3.48 9.44
C SER A 87 9.20 3.03 8.53
N GLN A 88 8.56 1.92 8.88
CA GLN A 88 7.46 1.30 8.13
C GLN A 88 6.14 2.03 8.34
N ILE A 89 5.90 2.54 9.56
CA ILE A 89 4.62 3.17 9.94
C ILE A 89 4.17 4.21 8.91
N HIS A 90 4.99 5.21 8.56
CA HIS A 90 4.47 6.30 7.71
C HIS A 90 4.27 5.91 6.23
N SER A 91 4.73 4.74 5.78
CA SER A 91 4.51 4.26 4.42
C SER A 91 3.36 3.27 4.38
N PHE A 92 3.26 2.46 5.44
CA PHE A 92 2.31 1.35 5.53
C PHE A 92 0.98 1.73 6.16
N CYS A 93 0.96 2.65 7.12
CA CYS A 93 -0.21 2.93 7.95
C CYS A 93 -0.53 4.43 7.96
N ARG A 94 -1.80 4.75 7.76
CA ARG A 94 -2.35 6.09 7.93
C ARG A 94 -3.45 6.04 8.98
N VAL A 95 -3.26 6.85 10.03
CA VAL A 95 -4.23 7.02 11.12
C VAL A 95 -4.79 8.43 11.03
N GLU A 96 -6.10 8.55 10.91
CA GLU A 96 -6.81 9.82 10.91
C GLU A 96 -7.80 9.82 12.08
N GLU A 97 -7.53 10.67 13.06
CA GLU A 97 -8.46 10.93 14.16
C GLU A 97 -9.34 12.13 13.80
N LEU A 98 -10.59 11.85 13.47
CA LEU A 98 -11.64 12.82 13.25
C LEU A 98 -12.36 13.11 14.58
N ARG A 99 -13.18 14.16 14.63
CA ARG A 99 -13.84 14.62 15.88
C ARG A 99 -14.61 13.52 16.62
N SER A 100 -15.23 12.57 15.91
CA SER A 100 -16.04 11.50 16.49
C SER A 100 -15.71 10.11 15.93
N ALA A 101 -14.68 10.01 15.10
CA ALA A 101 -14.34 8.77 14.40
C ALA A 101 -12.84 8.64 14.23
N VAL A 102 -12.38 7.40 14.20
CA VAL A 102 -10.99 7.06 13.87
C VAL A 102 -11.02 6.26 12.60
N ARG A 103 -10.23 6.68 11.62
CA ARG A 103 -9.99 5.94 10.38
C ARG A 103 -8.57 5.43 10.35
N ILE A 104 -8.40 4.16 10.07
CA ILE A 104 -7.09 3.52 9.95
C ILE A 104 -7.04 2.80 8.62
N ARG A 105 -6.04 3.19 7.81
CA ARG A 105 -5.76 2.58 6.52
C ARG A 105 -4.40 1.91 6.54
N LEU A 106 -4.36 0.66 6.07
CA LEU A 106 -3.13 -0.10 5.86
C LEU A 106 -2.93 -0.33 4.36
N TYR A 107 -1.76 0.02 3.86
CA TYR A 107 -1.37 -0.11 2.46
C TYR A 107 -0.65 -1.44 2.24
N ALA A 108 -1.42 -2.53 2.27
CA ALA A 108 -0.85 -3.88 2.27
C ALA A 108 -0.19 -4.31 0.95
N ASP A 109 -0.37 -3.54 -0.14
CA ASP A 109 0.36 -3.72 -1.39
C ASP A 109 1.88 -3.64 -1.15
N LEU A 110 2.33 -2.80 -0.19
CA LEU A 110 3.73 -2.71 0.23
C LEU A 110 4.30 -4.00 0.82
N LEU A 111 3.47 -4.98 1.20
CA LEU A 111 3.96 -6.30 1.63
C LEU A 111 4.51 -7.13 0.47
N LEU A 112 4.02 -6.88 -0.75
CA LEU A 112 4.42 -7.65 -1.92
C LEU A 112 5.77 -7.16 -2.47
N PRO A 113 6.79 -8.03 -2.56
CA PRO A 113 8.06 -7.69 -3.19
C PRO A 113 7.89 -7.16 -4.62
N ALA A 114 7.01 -7.78 -5.42
CA ALA A 114 6.72 -7.35 -6.79
C ALA A 114 6.25 -5.89 -6.85
N PHE A 115 5.33 -5.49 -5.97
CA PHE A 115 4.87 -4.11 -5.88
C PHE A 115 6.00 -3.15 -5.47
N ARG A 116 6.77 -3.49 -4.42
CA ARG A 116 7.89 -2.64 -3.98
C ARG A 116 8.96 -2.46 -5.06
N ARG A 117 9.23 -3.49 -5.87
CA ARG A 117 10.15 -3.39 -7.02
C ARG A 117 9.61 -2.44 -8.08
N ALA A 118 8.35 -2.59 -8.46
CA ALA A 118 7.71 -1.71 -9.45
C ALA A 118 7.68 -0.25 -8.98
N GLU A 119 7.31 -0.01 -7.72
CA GLU A 119 7.30 1.32 -7.12
C GLU A 119 8.70 1.95 -7.06
N ARG A 120 9.70 1.19 -6.62
CA ARG A 120 11.08 1.67 -6.59
C ARG A 120 11.58 2.00 -7.98
N PHE A 121 11.37 1.11 -8.95
CA PHE A 121 11.78 1.34 -10.33
C PHE A 121 11.08 2.58 -10.92
N PHE A 122 9.80 2.75 -10.64
CA PHE A 122 9.06 3.93 -11.06
C PHE A 122 9.74 5.23 -10.58
N ILE A 123 10.07 5.28 -9.29
CA ILE A 123 10.61 6.48 -8.65
C ILE A 123 12.08 6.73 -9.00
N GLU A 124 12.91 5.69 -8.98
CA GLU A 124 14.37 5.81 -9.06
C GLU A 124 14.91 5.74 -10.49
N THR A 125 14.18 5.09 -11.41
CA THR A 125 14.65 4.85 -12.78
C THR A 125 13.70 5.45 -13.82
N PHE A 126 12.43 5.06 -13.80
CA PHE A 126 11.47 5.44 -14.84
C PHE A 126 11.20 6.94 -14.84
N LEU A 127 10.87 7.54 -13.69
CA LEU A 127 10.49 8.94 -13.62
C LEU A 127 11.65 9.88 -14.04
N PRO A 128 12.90 9.68 -13.58
CA PRO A 128 14.04 10.41 -14.13
C PRO A 128 14.22 10.22 -15.64
N ALA A 129 14.14 8.98 -16.14
CA ALA A 129 14.25 8.69 -17.57
C ALA A 129 13.11 9.33 -18.39
N TYR A 130 11.90 9.40 -17.83
CA TYR A 130 10.74 10.03 -18.45
C TYR A 130 10.96 11.54 -18.60
N HIS A 131 11.42 12.21 -17.54
CA HIS A 131 11.71 13.65 -17.60
C HIS A 131 12.87 13.97 -18.54
N ALA A 132 13.90 13.13 -18.55
CA ALA A 132 15.03 13.28 -19.46
C ALA A 132 14.67 12.96 -20.91
N GLY A 133 13.82 11.97 -21.20
CA GLY A 133 13.48 11.55 -22.57
C GLY A 133 12.30 12.29 -23.20
N THR A 134 11.51 13.03 -22.42
CA THR A 134 10.38 13.82 -22.95
C THR A 134 10.70 15.28 -23.22
N GLY A 135 11.82 15.80 -22.66
CA GLY A 135 12.25 17.19 -22.80
C GLY A 135 13.10 17.50 -24.05
N PHE A 136 13.52 16.51 -24.83
CA PHE A 136 14.51 16.66 -25.90
C PHE A 136 14.05 16.06 -27.25
N ALA A 137 14.90 16.19 -28.28
CA ALA A 137 14.61 15.72 -29.63
C ALA A 137 14.46 14.18 -29.66
N PRO A 138 13.58 13.61 -30.53
CA PRO A 138 13.25 12.18 -30.53
C PRO A 138 14.43 11.21 -30.69
N ASP A 139 15.53 11.66 -31.29
CA ASP A 139 16.69 10.83 -31.65
C ASP A 139 17.86 10.95 -30.67
N ASP A 140 17.66 11.58 -29.51
CA ASP A 140 18.71 11.67 -28.50
C ASP A 140 18.79 10.42 -27.61
N ALA A 141 19.96 10.23 -26.99
CA ALA A 141 20.23 9.05 -26.17
C ALA A 141 19.26 8.91 -24.97
N PHE A 142 18.72 10.02 -24.46
CA PHE A 142 17.76 10.01 -23.36
C PHE A 142 16.39 9.51 -23.81
N SER A 143 15.91 9.95 -24.97
CA SER A 143 14.68 9.46 -25.60
C SER A 143 14.77 7.98 -25.92
N GLN A 144 15.91 7.52 -26.45
CA GLN A 144 16.16 6.09 -26.71
C GLN A 144 16.17 5.27 -25.43
N ASN A 145 16.89 5.71 -24.38
CA ASN A 145 16.89 5.02 -23.09
C ASN A 145 15.47 4.92 -22.47
N LEU A 146 14.65 5.96 -22.61
CA LEU A 146 13.26 5.92 -22.15
C LEU A 146 12.45 4.86 -22.92
N VAL A 147 12.56 4.83 -24.24
CA VAL A 147 11.75 3.96 -25.12
C VAL A 147 12.21 2.51 -25.09
N ASP A 148 13.53 2.27 -25.14
CA ASP A 148 14.10 0.94 -25.33
C ASP A 148 14.31 0.18 -24.01
N HIS A 149 14.37 0.89 -22.88
CA HIS A 149 14.64 0.29 -21.57
C HIS A 149 13.60 0.66 -20.51
N ALA A 150 13.48 1.94 -20.16
CA ALA A 150 12.67 2.32 -18.99
C ALA A 150 11.17 1.99 -19.17
N ILE A 151 10.61 2.19 -20.36
CA ILE A 151 9.20 1.88 -20.66
C ILE A 151 8.93 0.37 -20.61
N PRO A 152 9.65 -0.50 -21.36
CA PRO A 152 9.45 -1.95 -21.30
C PRO A 152 9.58 -2.50 -19.87
N ASP A 153 10.64 -2.14 -19.16
CA ASP A 153 10.89 -2.62 -17.79
C ASP A 153 9.76 -2.20 -16.83
N MET A 154 9.25 -0.97 -16.96
CA MET A 154 8.13 -0.51 -16.15
C MET A 154 6.83 -1.26 -16.46
N ILE A 155 6.58 -1.62 -17.72
CA ILE A 155 5.42 -2.42 -18.12
C ILE A 155 5.48 -3.81 -17.46
N ASP A 156 6.64 -4.46 -17.54
CA ASP A 156 6.84 -5.80 -17.00
C ASP A 156 6.70 -5.80 -15.48
N LEU A 157 7.41 -4.89 -14.79
CA LEU A 157 7.33 -4.76 -13.34
C LEU A 157 5.92 -4.42 -12.84
N LEU A 158 5.21 -3.54 -13.55
CA LEU A 158 3.82 -3.22 -13.22
C LEU A 158 2.91 -4.45 -13.42
N GLY A 159 3.14 -5.22 -14.47
CA GLY A 159 2.43 -6.48 -14.72
C GLY A 159 2.65 -7.51 -13.62
N GLU A 160 3.89 -7.68 -13.16
CA GLU A 160 4.19 -8.56 -12.03
C GLU A 160 3.52 -8.10 -10.73
N ALA A 161 3.55 -6.80 -10.45
CA ALA A 161 2.88 -6.23 -9.27
C ALA A 161 1.37 -6.46 -9.31
N GLU A 162 0.74 -6.25 -10.47
CA GLU A 162 -0.69 -6.51 -10.66
C GLU A 162 -1.04 -7.99 -10.49
N LEU A 163 -0.25 -8.90 -11.08
CA LEU A 163 -0.44 -10.33 -10.92
C LEU A 163 -0.31 -10.77 -9.45
N ALA A 164 0.66 -10.24 -8.72
CA ALA A 164 0.85 -10.54 -7.31
C ALA A 164 -0.35 -10.07 -6.47
N VAL A 165 -0.78 -8.82 -6.67
CA VAL A 165 -1.94 -8.25 -5.95
C VAL A 165 -3.23 -9.01 -6.28
N ALA A 166 -3.50 -9.26 -7.57
CA ALA A 166 -4.69 -10.00 -8.00
C ALA A 166 -4.66 -11.45 -7.49
N GLY A 167 -3.51 -12.11 -7.54
CA GLY A 167 -3.33 -13.47 -7.03
C GLY A 167 -3.52 -13.56 -5.51
N THR A 168 -3.17 -12.52 -4.76
CA THR A 168 -3.45 -12.43 -3.32
C THR A 168 -4.94 -12.25 -3.07
N LEU A 169 -5.60 -11.33 -3.80
CA LEU A 169 -7.05 -11.12 -3.68
C LEU A 169 -7.84 -12.39 -4.01
N GLY A 170 -7.48 -13.11 -5.06
CA GLY A 170 -8.12 -14.37 -5.45
C GLY A 170 -8.10 -15.43 -4.35
N ARG A 171 -7.10 -15.39 -3.47
CA ARG A 171 -6.98 -16.30 -2.31
C ARG A 171 -7.72 -15.82 -1.06
N LEU A 172 -8.18 -14.58 -1.07
CA LEU A 172 -8.95 -13.94 -0.02
C LEU A 172 -10.45 -13.91 -0.33
N GLU A 173 -10.89 -14.35 -1.52
CA GLU A 173 -12.28 -14.26 -1.98
C GLU A 173 -13.29 -14.92 -1.02
N ASP A 174 -12.91 -16.01 -0.36
CA ASP A 174 -13.78 -16.70 0.61
C ASP A 174 -13.69 -16.12 2.04
N GLN A 175 -12.82 -15.14 2.28
CA GLN A 175 -12.61 -14.53 3.60
C GLN A 175 -13.44 -13.25 3.76
N LEU A 176 -14.74 -13.42 4.05
CA LEU A 176 -15.69 -12.31 4.24
C LEU A 176 -15.17 -11.23 5.20
N ASP A 177 -14.47 -11.65 6.26
CA ASP A 177 -13.86 -10.78 7.27
C ASP A 177 -12.86 -9.78 6.69
N VAL A 178 -12.15 -10.18 5.64
CA VAL A 178 -11.19 -9.35 4.91
C VAL A 178 -11.92 -8.47 3.91
N LEU A 179 -12.90 -9.02 3.18
CA LEU A 179 -13.63 -8.29 2.14
C LEU A 179 -14.32 -7.02 2.68
N VAL A 180 -14.87 -7.08 3.89
CA VAL A 180 -15.52 -5.92 4.54
C VAL A 180 -14.52 -4.80 4.85
N LEU A 181 -13.24 -5.14 5.00
CA LEU A 181 -12.17 -4.18 5.29
C LEU A 181 -11.43 -3.71 4.05
N LEU A 182 -11.68 -4.26 2.86
CA LEU A 182 -11.00 -3.81 1.64
C LEU A 182 -11.44 -2.39 1.28
N GLY A 183 -10.54 -1.43 1.47
CA GLY A 183 -10.71 -0.02 1.09
C GLY A 183 -10.41 0.25 -0.38
N GLY A 184 -10.52 -0.78 -1.23
CA GLY A 184 -10.11 -0.71 -2.63
C GLY A 184 -10.97 0.26 -3.44
N LEU A 185 -12.24 0.48 -3.11
CA LEU A 185 -13.06 1.47 -3.79
C LEU A 185 -12.59 2.89 -3.47
N GLU A 186 -12.41 3.22 -2.19
CA GLU A 186 -11.95 4.52 -1.72
C GLU A 186 -10.58 4.86 -2.27
N GLU A 187 -9.65 3.91 -2.25
CA GLU A 187 -8.30 4.09 -2.78
C GLU A 187 -8.33 4.40 -4.29
N ARG A 188 -9.13 3.65 -5.05
CA ARG A 188 -9.32 3.88 -6.49
C ARG A 188 -9.97 5.23 -6.81
N ILE A 189 -10.95 5.65 -6.00
CA ILE A 189 -11.60 6.96 -6.14
C ILE A 189 -10.59 8.07 -5.84
N GLN A 190 -9.83 7.94 -4.75
CA GLN A 190 -8.83 8.92 -4.33
C GLN A 190 -7.75 9.15 -5.39
N HIS A 191 -7.36 8.09 -6.11
CA HIS A 191 -6.32 8.14 -7.12
C HIS A 191 -6.84 8.30 -8.55
N ARG A 192 -8.15 8.46 -8.73
CA ARG A 192 -8.74 8.76 -10.04
C ARG A 192 -8.27 10.13 -10.52
N PRO A 193 -7.73 10.25 -11.75
CA PRO A 193 -7.45 11.55 -12.34
C PRO A 193 -8.74 12.38 -12.44
N PRO A 194 -8.75 13.65 -11.99
CA PRO A 194 -9.89 14.55 -12.19
C PRO A 194 -10.29 14.63 -13.67
N PRO A 195 -11.58 14.83 -13.99
CA PRO A 195 -12.01 15.06 -15.37
C PRO A 195 -11.21 16.20 -16.02
N GLY A 196 -10.73 15.98 -17.25
CA GLY A 196 -9.91 16.95 -17.98
C GLY A 196 -8.43 16.98 -17.60
N THR A 197 -7.97 16.11 -16.68
CA THR A 197 -6.53 15.96 -16.40
C THR A 197 -5.82 15.46 -17.65
N ARG A 198 -4.78 16.19 -18.07
CA ARG A 198 -3.88 15.74 -19.12
C ARG A 198 -3.02 14.61 -18.57
N LEU A 199 -3.07 13.45 -19.22
CA LEU A 199 -2.17 12.35 -18.89
C LEU A 199 -0.78 12.65 -19.44
N ALA A 200 0.24 12.12 -18.77
CA ALA A 200 1.62 12.20 -19.19
C ALA A 200 1.74 11.81 -20.68
N PRO A 201 2.25 12.71 -21.54
CA PRO A 201 2.35 12.45 -22.97
C PRO A 201 3.32 11.29 -23.25
N ARG A 202 3.20 10.67 -24.43
CA ARG A 202 4.13 9.63 -24.93
C ARG A 202 4.21 8.36 -24.07
N LEU A 203 3.28 8.15 -23.15
CA LEU A 203 3.11 6.85 -22.50
C LEU A 203 2.47 5.86 -23.49
N PRO A 204 3.02 4.65 -23.68
CA PRO A 204 2.39 3.62 -24.50
C PRO A 204 1.15 3.04 -23.80
N MET A 205 0.31 2.33 -24.55
CA MET A 205 -0.93 1.74 -24.02
C MET A 205 -0.71 0.85 -22.79
N GLY A 206 0.41 0.12 -22.71
CA GLY A 206 0.73 -0.75 -21.57
C GLY A 206 0.89 -0.02 -20.23
N LEU A 207 1.17 1.28 -20.27
CA LEU A 207 1.29 2.16 -19.08
C LEU A 207 0.08 3.11 -18.91
N GLN A 208 -0.90 3.06 -19.82
CA GLN A 208 -2.14 3.84 -19.73
C GLN A 208 -3.25 3.11 -18.94
N ARG A 209 -2.87 2.29 -17.95
CA ARG A 209 -3.82 1.60 -17.06
C ARG A 209 -4.59 2.63 -16.24
N LEU A 210 -5.87 2.41 -15.99
CA LEU A 210 -6.66 3.34 -15.18
C LEU A 210 -6.66 2.92 -13.71
N PRO A 211 -6.42 3.84 -12.76
CA PRO A 211 -6.42 3.51 -11.33
C PRO A 211 -7.70 2.80 -10.87
N ARG A 212 -8.86 3.13 -11.46
CA ARG A 212 -10.15 2.52 -11.15
C ARG A 212 -10.25 1.01 -11.47
N GLU A 213 -9.39 0.52 -12.35
CA GLU A 213 -9.33 -0.88 -12.77
C GLU A 213 -8.27 -1.66 -11.98
N MET A 214 -7.43 -0.96 -11.19
CA MET A 214 -6.33 -1.60 -10.48
C MET A 214 -6.81 -2.26 -9.18
N PRO A 215 -6.46 -3.54 -8.96
CA PRO A 215 -6.71 -4.19 -7.68
C PRO A 215 -5.82 -3.57 -6.59
N THR A 216 -6.20 -3.74 -5.32
CA THR A 216 -5.36 -3.34 -4.17
C THR A 216 -5.74 -4.16 -2.95
N LEU A 217 -4.76 -4.39 -2.08
CA LEU A 217 -4.88 -5.00 -0.76
C LEU A 217 -5.03 -3.94 0.34
N THR A 218 -5.28 -2.68 -0.03
CA THR A 218 -5.53 -1.61 0.94
C THR A 218 -6.67 -1.98 1.88
N LEU A 219 -6.38 -2.05 3.17
CA LEU A 219 -7.37 -2.27 4.22
C LEU A 219 -7.77 -0.93 4.83
N ASP A 220 -9.05 -0.71 5.09
CA ASP A 220 -9.59 0.54 5.62
C ASP A 220 -10.66 0.22 6.67
N ALA A 221 -10.46 0.70 7.89
CA ALA A 221 -11.43 0.60 8.98
C ALA A 221 -11.76 1.99 9.50
N MET A 222 -13.05 2.26 9.68
CA MET A 222 -13.55 3.45 10.33
C MET A 222 -14.49 3.07 11.46
N PHE A 223 -14.25 3.59 12.66
CA PHE A 223 -15.03 3.30 13.85
C PHE A 223 -15.16 4.54 14.73
N ALA A 224 -16.13 4.52 15.66
CA ALA A 224 -16.34 5.63 16.58
C ALA A 224 -15.11 5.84 17.48
N GLY A 225 -14.69 7.10 17.63
CA GLY A 225 -13.65 7.45 18.58
C GLY A 225 -14.14 7.27 20.02
N PRO A 226 -13.27 6.91 20.97
CA PRO A 226 -13.68 6.79 22.37
C PRO A 226 -13.98 8.17 22.97
N ASP A 227 -15.13 8.30 23.67
CA ASP A 227 -15.50 9.53 24.39
C ASP A 227 -14.47 9.93 25.46
N ARG A 228 -13.78 8.92 26.03
CA ARG A 228 -12.63 9.07 26.93
C ARG A 228 -11.64 7.93 26.70
N ARG A 229 -10.34 8.26 26.58
CA ARG A 229 -9.28 7.26 26.58
C ARG A 229 -8.98 6.80 27.99
N ALA A 230 -8.73 5.50 28.16
CA ALA A 230 -8.31 4.98 29.44
C ALA A 230 -6.89 5.49 29.79
N HIS A 231 -6.68 5.89 31.04
CA HIS A 231 -5.37 6.35 31.54
C HIS A 231 -4.83 5.39 32.62
N GLY A 232 -3.53 5.11 32.57
CA GLY A 232 -2.80 4.38 33.63
C GLY A 232 -2.80 2.85 33.50
N ARG A 233 -2.06 2.20 34.42
CA ARG A 233 -1.78 0.75 34.44
C ARG A 233 -3.03 -0.12 34.62
N ASP A 234 -4.06 0.41 35.29
CA ASP A 234 -5.32 -0.29 35.56
C ASP A 234 -6.21 -0.45 34.32
N ALA A 235 -5.96 0.33 33.27
CA ALA A 235 -6.61 0.17 31.98
C ALA A 235 -6.14 -1.11 31.28
N TRP A 236 -4.82 -1.31 31.22
CA TRP A 236 -4.21 -2.46 30.56
C TRP A 236 -4.54 -3.79 31.26
N LEU A 237 -4.55 -3.81 32.60
CA LEU A 237 -4.97 -4.97 33.38
C LEU A 237 -6.46 -5.32 33.18
N ARG A 238 -7.32 -4.33 32.89
CA ARG A 238 -8.74 -4.57 32.56
C ARG A 238 -8.92 -5.12 31.14
N PHE A 239 -8.16 -4.62 30.17
CA PHE A 239 -8.15 -5.17 28.82
C PHE A 239 -7.69 -6.64 28.78
N GLN A 240 -6.61 -6.99 29.47
CA GLN A 240 -6.16 -8.39 29.51
C GLN A 240 -7.25 -9.32 30.08
N ARG A 241 -7.94 -8.88 31.15
CA ARG A 241 -9.04 -9.67 31.73
C ARG A 241 -10.22 -9.84 30.78
N SER A 242 -10.57 -8.80 30.00
CA SER A 242 -11.69 -8.89 29.04
C SER A 242 -11.40 -9.77 27.83
N GLN A 243 -10.12 -9.88 27.44
CA GLN A 243 -9.67 -10.83 26.41
C GLN A 243 -9.74 -12.28 26.91
N SER A 244 -9.30 -12.54 28.16
CA SER A 244 -9.34 -13.88 28.75
C SER A 244 -10.76 -14.41 29.01
N SER A 245 -11.71 -13.52 29.31
CA SER A 245 -13.12 -13.91 29.55
C SER A 245 -13.93 -14.24 28.30
N ARG A 246 -13.42 -13.95 27.09
CA ARG A 246 -14.08 -14.25 25.82
C ARG A 246 -13.60 -15.56 25.17
N GLN A 247 -12.57 -16.20 25.73
CA GLN A 247 -11.99 -17.46 25.23
C GLN A 247 -12.34 -18.69 26.10
N GLY A 248 -13.19 -18.53 27.11
CA GLY A 248 -13.75 -19.63 27.92
C GLY A 248 -15.27 -19.66 27.81
#